data_AF-A0A2S7UBC8-F1
#
_entry.id   AF-A0A2S7UBC8-F1
#
_cell.length_a   1.000
_cell.length_b   1.000
_cell.length_c   1.000
_cell.angle_alpha   90.00
_cell.angle_beta   90.00
_cell.angle_gamma   90.00
#
_symmetry.space_group_name_H-M   'P 1'
#
loop_
_entity.id
_entity.type
_entity.pdbx_description
1 polymer ?
#
loop_
_entity_poly.entity_id
_entity_poly.type
_entity_poly.pdbx_seq_one_letter_code
_entity_poly.pdbx_strand_id
1 'polypeptide(L)'
;MTPQEQFLTQTLFKDLQYTVKGESIYVFNADQFKELIKRCASNGVGAYRLLVWSDNEVVKIASHNEYNKKATDVRWLKTAYYKYFYEDKTFNFSTEFKISDKLLERTEIFVPKSNEEEE
;
A
#
# COMPACT_ATOMS: atom_id res chain seq x y z
N MET A 1 -5.36 -1.33 17.06
CA MET A 1 -4.63 -1.36 15.78
C MET A 1 -4.59 -2.79 15.29
N THR A 2 -5.06 -3.08 14.08
CA THR A 2 -5.11 -4.46 13.57
C THR A 2 -3.71 -4.98 13.19
N PRO A 3 -3.47 -6.30 13.15
CA PRO A 3 -2.19 -6.87 12.70
C PRO A 3 -1.80 -6.40 11.30
N GLN A 4 -2.81 -6.21 10.43
CA GLN A 4 -2.61 -5.67 9.09
C GLN A 4 -2.10 -4.23 9.12
N GLU A 5 -2.74 -3.35 9.89
CA GLU A 5 -2.30 -1.96 10.03
C GLU A 5 -0.90 -1.86 10.63
N GLN A 6 -0.57 -2.69 11.63
CA GLN A 6 0.77 -2.76 12.20
C GLN A 6 1.82 -3.17 11.16
N PHE A 7 1.55 -4.22 10.37
CA PHE A 7 2.42 -4.64 9.28
C PHE A 7 2.64 -3.51 8.26
N LEU A 8 1.55 -2.88 7.83
CA LEU A 8 1.59 -1.78 6.87
C LEU A 8 2.43 -0.62 7.40
N THR A 9 2.15 -0.11 8.59
CA THR A 9 2.79 1.08 9.15
C THR A 9 4.25 0.85 9.58
N GLN A 10 4.55 -0.29 10.21
CA GLN A 10 5.88 -0.55 10.78
C GLN A 10 6.85 -1.19 9.79
N THR A 11 6.34 -1.91 8.79
CA THR A 11 7.17 -2.60 7.79
C THR A 11 7.09 -1.91 6.44
N LEU A 12 5.87 -1.78 5.89
CA LEU A 12 5.70 -1.34 4.50
C LEU A 12 5.89 0.18 4.35
N PHE A 13 5.36 0.97 5.28
CA PHE A 13 5.35 2.43 5.27
C PHE A 13 6.47 3.04 6.10
N LYS A 14 7.39 2.22 6.62
CA LYS A 14 8.50 2.68 7.44
C LYS A 14 9.28 3.80 6.75
N ASP A 15 9.45 4.95 7.40
CA ASP A 15 10.12 6.13 6.81
C ASP A 15 9.42 6.72 5.57
N LEU A 16 8.17 6.34 5.27
CA LEU A 16 7.37 6.94 4.20
C LEU A 16 6.41 7.99 4.76
N GLN A 17 6.21 9.08 4.02
CA GLN A 17 5.21 10.08 4.35
C GLN A 17 3.87 9.76 3.67
N TYR A 18 2.80 9.79 4.46
CA TYR A 18 1.44 9.56 4.00
C TYR A 18 0.42 10.38 4.80
N THR A 19 -0.75 10.60 4.20
CA THR A 19 -1.92 11.17 4.85
C THR A 19 -2.97 10.09 5.02
N VAL A 20 -3.58 10.01 6.19
CA VAL A 20 -4.71 9.10 6.44
C VAL A 20 -6.01 9.80 6.06
N LYS A 21 -6.80 9.15 5.20
CA LYS A 21 -8.15 9.56 4.80
C LYS A 21 -9.15 8.49 5.24
N GLY A 22 -10.19 8.89 5.96
CA GLY A 22 -11.16 7.93 6.53
C GLY A 22 -10.50 6.93 7.48
N GLU A 23 -11.06 5.73 7.58
CA GLU A 23 -10.66 4.74 8.60
C GLU A 23 -9.41 3.92 8.25
N SER A 24 -8.95 3.87 6.99
CA SER A 24 -7.78 3.07 6.58
C SER A 24 -7.24 3.40 5.18
N ILE A 25 -7.48 4.60 4.65
CA ILE A 25 -6.96 4.97 3.33
C ILE A 25 -5.68 5.77 3.50
N TYR A 26 -4.55 5.14 3.20
CA TYR A 26 -3.25 5.77 3.23
C TYR A 26 -2.93 6.37 1.87
N VAL A 27 -2.85 7.70 1.82
CA VAL A 27 -2.60 8.47 0.61
C VAL A 27 -1.16 8.95 0.61
N PHE A 28 -0.44 8.63 -0.46
CA PHE A 28 0.98 8.93 -0.64
C PHE A 28 1.15 9.86 -1.83
N ASN A 29 2.15 10.73 -1.78
CA ASN A 29 2.59 11.43 -2.99
C ASN A 29 3.27 10.44 -3.96
N ALA A 30 3.54 10.90 -5.19
CA ALA A 30 4.13 10.08 -6.24
C ALA A 30 5.44 9.37 -5.82
N ASP A 31 6.42 10.09 -5.28
CA ASP A 31 7.72 9.51 -4.91
C ASP A 31 7.62 8.49 -3.76
N GLN A 32 6.80 8.79 -2.76
CA GLN A 32 6.55 7.88 -1.64
C GLN A 32 5.82 6.61 -2.11
N PHE A 33 4.82 6.76 -2.98
CA PHE A 33 4.09 5.63 -3.54
C PHE A 33 4.96 4.75 -4.45
N LYS A 34 5.87 5.37 -5.21
CA LYS A 34 6.84 4.64 -6.02
C LYS A 34 7.75 3.75 -5.17
N GLU A 35 8.19 4.24 -4.01
CA GLU A 35 8.97 3.44 -3.07
C GLU A 35 8.13 2.33 -2.43
N LEU A 36 6.89 2.65 -2.05
CA LEU A 36 5.92 1.68 -1.54
C LEU A 36 5.75 0.48 -2.49
N ILE A 37 5.58 0.73 -3.80
CA ILE A 37 5.45 -0.34 -4.82
C ILE A 37 6.66 -1.29 -4.80
N LYS A 38 7.88 -0.76 -4.63
CA LYS A 38 9.09 -1.61 -4.54
C LYS A 38 9.03 -2.49 -3.30
N ARG A 39 8.62 -1.94 -2.17
CA ARG A 39 8.49 -2.69 -0.91
C ARG A 39 7.39 -3.74 -0.98
N CYS A 40 6.28 -3.45 -1.65
CA CYS A 40 5.24 -4.44 -1.93
C CYS A 40 5.81 -5.64 -2.70
N ALA A 41 6.59 -5.38 -3.74
CA ALA A 41 7.22 -6.43 -4.53
C ALA A 41 8.21 -7.28 -3.69
N SER A 42 9.03 -6.65 -2.84
CA SER A 42 9.99 -7.37 -1.98
C SER A 42 9.34 -8.19 -0.87
N ASN A 43 8.20 -7.73 -0.32
CA ASN A 43 7.49 -8.39 0.78
C ASN A 43 6.38 -9.33 0.30
N GLY A 44 6.15 -9.44 -1.01
CA GLY A 44 5.07 -10.26 -1.56
C GLY A 44 3.66 -9.72 -1.25
N VAL A 45 3.54 -8.42 -1.02
CA VAL A 45 2.26 -7.75 -0.77
C VAL A 45 1.59 -7.42 -2.10
N GLY A 46 0.37 -7.90 -2.30
CA GLY A 46 -0.43 -7.59 -3.47
C GLY A 46 -1.27 -6.32 -3.30
N ALA A 47 -2.01 -6.01 -4.34
CA ALA A 47 -3.02 -4.95 -4.34
C ALA A 47 -4.23 -5.37 -5.18
N TYR A 48 -5.42 -4.93 -4.79
CA TYR A 48 -6.64 -5.08 -5.58
C TYR A 48 -6.89 -3.89 -6.49
N ARG A 49 -6.77 -2.67 -5.94
CA ARG A 49 -7.03 -1.42 -6.66
C ARG A 49 -5.99 -0.35 -6.34
N LEU A 50 -5.75 0.51 -7.31
CA LEU A 50 -5.05 1.77 -7.22
C LEU A 50 -6.10 2.88 -7.28
N LEU A 51 -6.06 3.80 -6.33
CA LEU A 51 -6.87 5.00 -6.34
C LEU A 51 -5.96 6.20 -6.59
N VAL A 52 -6.35 7.04 -7.54
CA VAL A 52 -5.62 8.25 -7.91
C VAL A 52 -6.41 9.44 -7.39
N TRP A 53 -5.71 10.32 -6.68
CA TRP A 53 -6.29 11.44 -5.97
C TRP A 53 -5.81 12.76 -6.56
N SER A 54 -6.75 13.68 -6.76
CA SER A 54 -6.48 15.08 -7.10
C SER A 54 -7.41 15.95 -6.27
N ASP A 55 -6.90 17.07 -5.76
CA ASP A 55 -7.64 17.99 -4.88
C ASP A 55 -8.49 17.29 -3.80
N ASN A 56 -7.91 16.27 -3.18
CA ASN A 56 -8.54 15.51 -2.10
C ASN A 56 -9.72 14.60 -2.49
N GLU A 57 -9.96 14.39 -3.79
CA GLU A 57 -10.98 13.51 -4.34
C GLU A 57 -10.36 12.39 -5.21
N VAL A 58 -11.05 11.24 -5.29
CA VAL A 58 -10.63 10.14 -6.16
C VAL A 58 -11.06 10.44 -7.60
N VAL A 59 -10.09 10.74 -8.46
CA VAL A 59 -10.34 11.08 -9.88
C VAL A 59 -10.24 9.88 -10.81
N LYS A 60 -9.47 8.85 -10.44
CA LYS A 60 -9.33 7.60 -11.21
C LYS A 60 -9.20 6.41 -10.28
N ILE A 61 -9.69 5.27 -10.75
CA ILE A 61 -9.50 3.97 -10.10
C ILE A 61 -8.99 3.01 -11.17
N ALA A 62 -7.98 2.22 -10.82
CA ALA A 62 -7.48 1.13 -11.64
C ALA A 62 -7.42 -0.15 -10.82
N SER A 63 -7.81 -1.27 -11.40
CA SER A 63 -7.89 -2.57 -10.74
C SER A 63 -7.00 -3.59 -11.44
N HIS A 64 -6.51 -4.57 -10.68
CA HIS A 64 -5.66 -5.64 -11.25
C HIS A 64 -6.34 -6.39 -12.41
N ASN A 65 -7.68 -6.45 -12.41
CA ASN A 65 -8.47 -7.15 -13.40
C ASN A 65 -8.41 -6.47 -14.77
N GLU A 66 -8.39 -5.13 -14.83
CA GLU A 66 -8.22 -4.36 -16.07
C GLU A 66 -6.89 -4.64 -16.77
N TYR A 67 -5.88 -5.05 -16.00
CA TYR A 67 -4.56 -5.41 -16.51
C TYR A 67 -4.42 -6.91 -16.82
N ASN A 68 -5.48 -7.71 -16.64
CA ASN A 68 -5.45 -9.17 -16.74
C ASN A 68 -4.34 -9.80 -15.87
N LYS A 69 -4.15 -9.26 -14.66
CA LYS A 69 -3.15 -9.72 -13.70
C LYS A 69 -3.79 -10.18 -12.40
N LYS A 70 -3.07 -11.03 -11.66
CA LYS A 70 -3.44 -11.39 -10.29
C LYS A 70 -3.21 -10.20 -9.38
N ALA A 71 -4.04 -10.05 -8.35
CA ALA A 71 -3.84 -9.02 -7.32
C ALA A 71 -2.44 -9.09 -6.66
N THR A 72 -1.86 -10.29 -6.57
CA THR A 72 -0.51 -10.52 -6.03
C THR A 72 0.62 -10.12 -6.98
N ASP A 73 0.34 -9.86 -8.27
CA ASP A 73 1.36 -9.45 -9.25
C ASP A 73 1.53 -7.92 -9.25
N VAL A 74 2.34 -7.40 -8.33
CA VAL A 74 2.59 -5.95 -8.15
C VAL A 74 3.04 -5.22 -9.43
N ARG A 75 3.46 -5.94 -10.48
CA ARG A 75 3.77 -5.33 -11.79
C ARG A 75 2.58 -4.60 -12.38
N TRP A 76 1.34 -5.07 -12.16
CA TRP A 76 0.14 -4.37 -12.61
C TRP A 76 0.01 -3.00 -11.93
N LEU A 77 0.23 -2.96 -10.61
CA LEU A 77 0.17 -1.75 -9.81
C LEU A 77 1.25 -0.75 -10.25
N LYS A 78 2.46 -1.24 -10.50
CA LYS A 78 3.57 -0.44 -11.05
C LYS A 78 3.20 0.18 -12.40
N THR A 79 2.64 -0.61 -13.32
CA THR A 79 2.22 -0.11 -14.63
C THR A 79 1.12 0.94 -14.52
N ALA A 80 0.11 0.70 -13.67
CA ALA A 80 -0.97 1.65 -13.42
C ALA A 80 -0.43 2.96 -12.82
N TYR A 81 0.45 2.88 -11.82
CA TYR A 81 1.10 4.05 -11.24
C TYR A 81 1.82 4.89 -12.30
N TYR A 82 2.68 4.29 -13.13
CA TYR A 82 3.42 5.05 -14.13
C TYR A 82 2.49 5.71 -15.16
N LYS A 83 1.42 5.03 -15.58
CA LYS A 83 0.42 5.59 -16.48
C LYS A 83 -0.13 6.92 -15.94
N TYR A 84 -0.57 6.95 -14.68
CA TYR A 84 -1.15 8.15 -14.08
C TYR A 84 -0.10 9.18 -13.64
N PHE A 85 1.08 8.73 -13.19
CA PHE A 85 2.19 9.62 -12.87
C PHE A 85 2.67 10.45 -14.08
N TYR A 86 2.68 9.84 -15.28
CA TYR A 86 3.00 10.56 -16.51
C TYR A 86 1.85 11.39 -17.06
N GLU A 87 0.62 11.12 -16.64
CA GLU A 87 -0.56 11.96 -16.94
C GLU A 87 -0.51 13.25 -16.12
N ASP A 88 -0.29 13.13 -14.80
CA ASP A 88 -0.08 14.26 -13.91
C ASP A 88 0.82 13.87 -12.72
N LYS A 89 1.89 14.65 -12.51
CA LYS A 89 2.86 14.42 -11.44
C LYS A 89 2.38 14.93 -10.08
N THR A 90 1.31 15.72 -10.04
CA THR A 90 0.70 16.27 -8.83
C THR A 90 -0.28 15.29 -8.17
N PHE A 91 -0.61 14.19 -8.85
CA PHE A 91 -1.49 13.18 -8.28
C PHE A 91 -0.90 12.52 -7.04
N ASN A 92 -1.80 12.21 -6.11
CA ASN A 92 -1.52 11.34 -4.98
C ASN A 92 -2.15 9.97 -5.22
N PHE A 93 -1.64 8.97 -4.52
CA PHE A 93 -1.96 7.57 -4.78
C PHE A 93 -2.26 6.83 -3.48
N SER A 94 -3.26 5.96 -3.52
CA SER A 94 -3.50 4.97 -2.48
C SER A 94 -3.83 3.62 -3.10
N THR A 95 -3.82 2.57 -2.28
CA THR A 95 -4.10 1.23 -2.78
C THR A 95 -4.86 0.39 -1.76
N GLU A 96 -5.73 -0.48 -2.27
CA GLU A 96 -6.36 -1.53 -1.47
C GLU A 96 -5.41 -2.74 -1.43
N PHE A 97 -4.70 -2.90 -0.32
CA PHE A 97 -3.70 -3.95 -0.16
C PHE A 97 -4.32 -5.35 -0.12
N LYS A 98 -3.60 -6.31 -0.69
CA LYS A 98 -3.86 -7.74 -0.54
C LYS A 98 -2.71 -8.36 0.23
N ILE A 99 -2.93 -8.58 1.51
CA ILE A 99 -1.97 -9.25 2.41
C ILE A 99 -2.53 -10.64 2.74
N SER A 100 -1.70 -11.68 2.69
CA SER A 100 -2.11 -13.03 3.11
C SER A 100 -1.88 -13.22 4.59
N ASP A 101 -2.73 -13.99 5.27
CA ASP A 101 -2.61 -14.31 6.70
C ASP A 101 -1.22 -14.86 7.06
N LYS A 102 -0.68 -15.76 6.24
CA LYS A 102 0.69 -16.29 6.38
C LYS A 102 1.79 -15.23 6.41
N LEU A 103 1.57 -14.08 5.76
CA LEU A 103 2.53 -12.98 5.77
C LEU A 103 2.43 -12.20 7.09
N LEU A 104 1.21 -11.99 7.59
CA LEU A 104 0.96 -11.36 8.88
C LEU A 104 1.57 -12.20 10.02
N GLU A 105 1.28 -13.50 10.04
CA GLU A 105 1.81 -14.44 11.05
C GLU A 105 3.35 -14.43 11.09
N ARG A 106 4.01 -14.41 9.92
CA ARG A 106 5.47 -14.35 9.83
C ARG A 106 6.06 -13.05 10.37
N THR A 107 5.32 -11.96 10.26
CA THR A 107 5.76 -10.66 10.76
C THR A 107 5.58 -10.57 12.28
N GLU A 108 4.50 -11.15 12.82
CA GLU A 108 4.30 -11.26 14.27
C GLU A 108 5.42 -12.05 14.98
N ILE A 109 6.06 -12.99 14.28
CA ILE A 109 7.22 -13.73 14.80
C ILE A 109 8.50 -12.87 14.83
N PHE A 110 8.63 -11.88 13.93
CA PHE A 110 9.83 -11.05 13.78
C PHE A 110 9.75 -9.71 14.52
N VAL A 111 8.55 -9.18 14.73
CA VAL A 111 8.36 -8.08 15.68
C VAL A 111 8.53 -8.69 17.07
N PRO A 112 9.58 -8.36 17.84
CA PRO A 112 9.63 -8.80 19.22
C PRO A 112 8.35 -8.28 19.87
N LYS A 113 7.57 -9.19 20.46
CA LYS A 113 6.50 -8.78 21.38
C LYS A 113 7.19 -7.94 22.44
N SER A 114 7.07 -6.62 22.36
CA SER A 114 7.20 -5.80 23.55
C SER A 114 6.11 -6.32 24.46
N ASN A 115 6.51 -7.11 25.46
CA ASN A 115 5.73 -7.28 26.67
C ASN A 115 5.47 -5.85 27.19
N GLU A 116 4.32 -5.29 26.86
CA GLU A 116 3.62 -4.50 27.86
C GLU A 116 2.97 -5.54 28.77
N GLU A 117 3.81 -6.03 29.71
CA GLU A 117 3.33 -6.65 30.93
C GLU A 117 2.40 -5.66 31.64
N GLU A 118 1.29 -6.22 32.09
CA GLU A 118 0.30 -5.66 33.00
C GLU A 118 0.91 -4.75 34.07
N GLU A 119 0.32 -3.56 34.26
CA GLU A 119 -0.11 -3.10 35.59
C GLU A 119 -1.26 -2.09 35.49
#